data_AF-A0AAE4M7I0-F1
#
_entry.id   AF-A0AAE4M7I0-F1
#
_cell.length_a   1.000
_cell.length_b   1.000
_cell.length_c   1.000
_cell.angle_alpha   90.00
_cell.angle_beta   90.00
_cell.angle_gamma   90.00
#
_symmetry.space_group_name_H-M   'P 1'
#
loop_
_entity.id
_entity.type
_entity.pdbx_description
1 polymer ?
#
loop_
_entity_poly.entity_id
_entity_poly.type
_entity_poly.pdbx_seq_one_letter_code
_entity_poly.pdbx_strand_id
1 'polypeptide(L)'
;MRNQLKIVNLSSTSTTPEREAMKVLIQYTQAGKYRDQAWESLTLRSKGDMQAVTPSYAAQLIEQSKATLVMTEEQQIVIHP
;
A
#
# COMPACT_ATOMS: atom_id res chain seq x y z
N MET A 1 -0.91 48.26 -25.91
CA MET A 1 0.11 47.21 -25.70
C MET A 1 0.11 46.86 -24.22
N ARG A 2 -0.47 45.72 -23.84
CA ARG A 2 -0.50 45.24 -22.45
C ARG A 2 0.32 43.95 -22.40
N ASN A 3 1.41 43.99 -21.64
CA ASN A 3 2.32 42.87 -21.45
C ASN A 3 1.57 41.72 -20.77
N GLN A 4 1.40 40.61 -21.50
CA GLN A 4 0.97 39.35 -20.91
C GLN A 4 2.14 38.77 -20.11
N LEU A 5 1.98 38.68 -18.80
CA LEU A 5 2.90 37.95 -17.92
C LEU A 5 2.98 36.50 -18.37
N LYS A 6 4.18 36.12 -18.81
CA LYS A 6 4.57 34.76 -19.15
C LYS A 6 4.46 33.89 -17.90
N ILE A 7 3.35 33.17 -17.77
CA ILE A 7 3.20 32.13 -16.75
C ILE A 7 4.20 31.03 -17.11
N VAL A 8 5.19 30.88 -16.25
CA VAL A 8 6.28 29.93 -16.35
C VAL A 8 5.71 28.52 -16.19
N ASN A 9 6.05 27.62 -17.11
CA ASN A 9 5.69 26.21 -17.05
C ASN A 9 6.08 25.60 -15.69
N LEU A 10 5.08 25.30 -14.86
CA LEU A 10 5.24 24.36 -13.75
C LEU A 10 4.93 22.98 -14.29
N SER A 11 6.02 22.31 -14.67
CA SER A 11 6.16 20.90 -15.00
C SER A 11 5.14 20.02 -14.28
N SER A 12 4.09 19.60 -14.98
CA SER A 12 3.38 18.36 -14.65
C SER A 12 3.91 17.28 -15.57
N THR A 13 5.22 17.02 -15.48
CA THR A 13 5.71 15.70 -15.87
C THR A 13 5.02 14.73 -14.93
N SER A 14 3.98 14.06 -15.42
CA SER A 14 3.32 12.94 -14.75
C SER A 14 4.24 11.72 -14.74
N THR A 15 5.47 11.93 -14.28
CA THR A 15 6.32 10.92 -13.70
C THR A 15 6.19 11.15 -12.22
N THR A 16 4.97 10.97 -11.70
CA THR A 16 4.85 10.42 -10.36
C THR A 16 5.72 9.17 -10.43
N PRO A 17 6.79 9.03 -9.63
CA PRO A 17 7.27 7.69 -9.39
C PRO A 17 6.03 7.01 -8.81
N GLU A 18 5.38 6.17 -9.62
CA GLU A 18 4.74 4.97 -9.15
C GLU A 18 5.68 4.50 -8.06
N ARG A 19 5.34 4.84 -6.82
CA ARG A 19 6.22 4.52 -5.71
C ARG A 19 6.37 3.03 -5.88
N GLU A 20 7.59 2.53 -6.08
CA GLU A 20 7.95 1.22 -5.57
C GLU A 20 7.73 1.31 -4.05
N ALA A 21 6.46 1.34 -3.64
CA ALA A 21 6.09 1.52 -2.26
C ALA A 21 6.11 0.11 -1.74
N MET A 22 7.30 -0.26 -1.28
CA MET A 22 7.59 -1.39 -0.40
C MET A 22 6.30 -1.94 0.21
N LYS A 23 5.90 -3.14 -0.22
CA LYS A 23 4.75 -3.84 0.35
C LYS A 23 5.28 -4.90 1.29
N VAL A 24 4.52 -5.22 2.32
CA VAL A 24 4.78 -6.34 3.21
C VAL A 24 3.67 -7.37 3.09
N LEU A 25 4.04 -8.64 3.13
CA LEU A 25 3.06 -9.73 3.07
C LEU A 25 2.42 -9.92 4.44
N ILE A 26 1.10 -9.91 4.48
CA ILE A 26 0.31 -10.26 5.66
C ILE A 26 -0.60 -11.43 5.37
N GLN A 27 -0.99 -12.13 6.43
CA GLN A 27 -2.06 -13.14 6.41
C GLN A 27 -3.25 -12.62 7.22
N TYR A 28 -4.43 -12.61 6.63
CA TYR A 28 -5.65 -12.24 7.32
C TYR A 28 -6.05 -13.31 8.33
N THR A 29 -6.33 -12.93 9.57
CA THR A 29 -6.79 -13.85 10.62
C THR A 29 -8.31 -13.86 10.73
N GLN A 30 -8.99 -12.91 10.10
CA GLN A 30 -10.43 -12.74 10.08
C GLN A 30 -10.91 -12.55 8.64
N ALA A 31 -12.11 -13.03 8.33
CA ALA A 31 -12.75 -12.74 7.05
C ALA A 31 -13.42 -11.35 7.14
N GLY A 32 -13.31 -10.56 6.09
CA GLY A 32 -13.81 -9.19 6.11
C GLY A 32 -13.56 -8.43 4.82
N LYS A 33 -14.04 -7.18 4.82
CA LYS A 33 -13.73 -6.22 3.76
C LYS A 33 -12.54 -5.40 4.19
N TYR A 34 -11.50 -5.44 3.38
CA TYR A 34 -10.24 -4.75 3.64
C TYR A 34 -9.95 -3.80 2.49
N ARG A 35 -9.39 -2.63 2.81
CA ARG A 35 -9.05 -1.62 1.81
C ARG A 35 -7.73 -0.98 2.17
N ASP A 36 -6.70 -1.31 1.40
CA ASP A 36 -5.46 -0.55 1.42
C ASP A 36 -5.66 0.70 0.56
N GLN A 37 -5.93 1.84 1.21
CA GLN A 37 -6.17 3.11 0.52
C GLN A 37 -5.03 3.52 -0.43
N ALA A 38 -3.83 3.00 -0.23
CA ALA A 38 -2.68 3.32 -1.07
C ALA A 38 -2.55 2.46 -2.33
N TRP A 39 -3.18 1.28 -2.39
CA TRP A 39 -2.92 0.31 -3.48
C TRP A 39 -4.13 -0.42 -4.05
N GLU A 40 -5.10 -0.80 -3.22
CA GLU A 40 -6.21 -1.62 -3.68
C GLU A 40 -7.58 -1.03 -3.34
N SER A 41 -8.52 -1.32 -4.24
CA SER A 41 -9.95 -1.12 -3.99
C SER A 41 -10.41 -2.05 -2.86
N LEU A 42 -11.56 -1.74 -2.25
CA LEU A 42 -12.15 -2.56 -1.20
C LEU A 42 -12.32 -4.02 -1.67
N THR A 43 -11.56 -4.94 -1.08
CA THR A 43 -11.57 -6.36 -1.45
C THR A 43 -12.10 -7.21 -0.29
N LEU A 44 -12.91 -8.22 -0.61
CA LEU A 44 -13.32 -9.23 0.35
C LEU A 44 -12.18 -10.25 0.51
N ARG A 45 -11.72 -10.45 1.74
CA ARG A 45 -10.70 -11.46 2.08
C ARG A 45 -11.26 -12.45 3.08
N SER A 46 -10.81 -13.68 2.95
CA SER A 46 -11.10 -14.78 3.86
C SER A 46 -10.01 -14.90 4.90
N LYS A 47 -10.34 -15.53 6.03
CA LYS A 47 -9.33 -15.93 7.01
C LYS A 47 -8.34 -16.91 6.37
N GLY A 48 -7.05 -16.64 6.54
CA GLY A 48 -5.94 -17.40 5.97
C GLY A 48 -5.42 -16.83 4.65
N ASP A 49 -6.17 -15.93 3.99
CA ASP A 49 -5.72 -15.29 2.76
C ASP A 49 -4.46 -14.45 3.01
N MET A 50 -3.52 -14.51 2.07
CA MET A 50 -2.30 -13.72 2.12
C MET A 50 -2.36 -12.60 1.08
N GLN A 51 -1.89 -11.40 1.45
CA GLN A 51 -1.84 -10.26 0.55
C GLN A 51 -0.65 -9.35 0.88
N ALA A 52 -0.02 -8.83 -0.17
CA ALA A 52 0.96 -7.76 -0.07
C ALA A 52 0.24 -6.42 0.09
N VAL A 53 0.52 -5.71 1.19
CA VAL A 53 -0.09 -4.42 1.54
C VAL A 53 0.98 -3.42 1.99
N THR A 54 0.61 -2.15 2.18
CA THR A 54 1.54 -1.17 2.77
C THR A 54 1.91 -1.52 4.21
N PRO A 55 3.16 -1.23 4.64
CA PRO A 55 3.59 -1.44 6.03
C PRO A 55 2.67 -0.77 7.05
N SER A 56 2.22 0.46 6.77
CA SER A 56 1.31 1.19 7.64
C SER A 56 -0.05 0.52 7.78
N TYR A 57 -0.57 -0.08 6.70
CA TYR A 57 -1.83 -0.80 6.72
C TYR A 57 -1.70 -2.17 7.41
N ALA A 58 -0.59 -2.88 7.14
CA ALA A 58 -0.25 -4.10 7.86
C ALA A 58 -0.20 -3.87 9.37
N ALA A 59 0.50 -2.83 9.82
CA ALA A 59 0.59 -2.47 11.23
C ALA A 59 -0.79 -2.27 11.87
N GLN A 60 -1.68 -1.52 11.22
CA GLN A 60 -3.05 -1.30 11.70
C GLN A 60 -3.85 -2.60 11.81
N LEU A 61 -3.74 -3.49 10.82
CA LEU A 61 -4.45 -4.76 10.85
C LEU A 61 -3.92 -5.70 11.94
N ILE A 62 -2.60 -5.70 12.16
CA ILE A 62 -1.96 -6.49 13.22
C ILE A 62 -2.35 -5.96 14.59
N GLU A 63 -2.32 -4.65 14.80
CA GLU A 63 -2.77 -3.99 16.04
C GLU A 63 -4.22 -4.35 16.37
N GLN A 64 -5.07 -4.45 15.36
CA GLN A 64 -6.47 -4.86 15.49
C GLN A 64 -6.68 -6.39 15.53
N SER A 65 -5.61 -7.19 15.55
CA SER A 65 -5.66 -8.66 15.50
C SER A 65 -6.46 -9.23 14.31
N LYS A 66 -6.51 -8.48 13.20
CA LYS A 66 -7.18 -8.84 11.94
C LYS A 66 -6.24 -9.47 10.91
N ALA A 67 -4.94 -9.34 11.12
CA ALA A 67 -3.91 -9.97 10.30
C ALA A 67 -2.65 -10.27 11.13
N THR A 68 -1.77 -11.09 10.58
CA THR A 68 -0.43 -11.36 11.09
C THR A 68 0.60 -11.12 9.99
N LEU A 69 1.78 -10.64 10.35
CA LEU A 69 2.87 -10.46 9.38
C LEU A 69 3.37 -11.83 8.92
N VAL A 70 3.51 -12.02 7.61
CA VAL A 70 4.12 -13.22 7.06
C VAL A 70 5.62 -13.01 7.01
N MET A 71 6.33 -13.87 7.74
CA MET A 71 7.78 -13.92 7.73
C MET A 71 8.22 -15.21 7.05
N THR A 72 9.40 -15.18 6.45
CA THR A 72 10.09 -16.38 5.97
C THR A 72 10.57 -17.25 7.14
N GLU A 73 11.04 -18.47 6.86
CA GLU A 73 11.56 -19.39 7.88
C GLU A 73 12.75 -18.81 8.67
N GLU A 74 13.49 -17.91 8.03
CA GLU A 74 14.58 -17.10 8.60
C GLU A 74 14.10 -15.83 9.33
N GLN A 75 12.81 -15.73 9.64
CA GLN A 75 12.18 -14.61 10.35
C GLN A 75 12.28 -13.25 9.62
N GLN A 76 12.55 -13.25 8.31
CA GLN A 76 12.60 -12.01 7.53
C GLN A 76 11.20 -11.64 7.01
N ILE A 77 10.92 -10.34 6.99
CA ILE A 77 9.66 -9.82 6.45
C ILE A 77 9.67 -9.99 4.93
N VAL A 78 8.63 -10.61 4.38
CA VAL A 78 8.50 -10.72 2.92
C VAL A 78 8.09 -9.36 2.36
N ILE A 79 9.02 -8.72 1.65
CA ILE A 79 8.83 -7.42 1.03
C ILE A 79 8.60 -7.61 -0.48
N HIS A 80 7.51 -7.06 -1.01
CA HIS A 80 7.25 -7.01 -2.45
C HIS A 80 7.63 -5.63 -3.02
N PRO A 81 8.35 -5.56 -4.16
CA PRO A 81 8.63 -4.32 -4.88
C PRO A 81 7.36 -3.70 -5.49
#